data_AF-A0A9R0VZE4-F1
#
_entry.id   AF-A0A9R0VZE4-F1
#
_cell.length_a   1.000
_cell.length_b   1.000
_cell.length_c   1.000
_cell.angle_alpha   90.00
_cell.angle_beta   90.00
_cell.angle_gamma   90.00
#
_symmetry.space_group_name_H-M   'P 1'
#
loop_
_entity.id
_entity.type
_entity.pdbx_description
1 polymer ?
#
loop_
_entity_poly.entity_id
_entity_poly.type
_entity_poly.pdbx_seq_one_letter_code
_entity_poly.pdbx_strand_id
1 'polypeptide(L)'
;MLPSFLRCFPNVERLHLESNETEEPTGKLSNKFWQEVGAIECMQSHMKLMVFYGFRGERGELSFLKFVLESARILTKLVIVFTKGSFSSMAEASSKVKPLCCKMG
;
A
#
# COMPACT_ATOMS: atom_id res chain seq x y z
N MET A 1 12.29 7.09 -1.63
CA MET A 1 12.84 5.74 -1.84
C MET A 1 11.97 4.90 -2.78
N LEU A 2 10.72 4.56 -2.41
CA LEU A 2 9.86 3.68 -3.22
C LEU A 2 9.60 4.13 -4.68
N PRO A 3 9.31 5.42 -4.99
CA PRO A 3 9.06 5.84 -6.37
C PRO A 3 10.25 5.58 -7.29
N SER A 4 11.46 5.92 -6.81
CA SER A 4 12.70 5.72 -7.56
C SER A 4 12.96 4.23 -7.82
N PHE A 5 12.72 3.38 -6.82
CA PHE A 5 12.83 1.93 -6.98
C PHE A 5 11.90 1.42 -8.09
N LEU A 6 10.60 1.78 -8.05
CA LEU A 6 9.63 1.31 -9.04
C LEU A 6 9.93 1.81 -10.47
N ARG A 7 10.56 2.97 -10.62
CA ARG A 7 11.02 3.48 -11.93
C ARG A 7 12.20 2.67 -12.50
N CYS A 8 13.05 2.10 -11.66
CA CYS A 8 14.19 1.29 -12.10
C CYS A 8 13.79 -0.13 -12.52
N PHE A 9 12.61 -0.59 -12.13
CA PHE A 9 12.13 -1.95 -12.42
C PHE A 9 10.74 -1.90 -13.07
N PRO A 10 10.65 -1.63 -14.38
CA PRO A 10 9.36 -1.38 -15.06
C PRO A 10 8.40 -2.59 -15.03
N ASN A 11 8.91 -3.82 -14.88
CA ASN A 11 8.12 -5.05 -14.98
C ASN A 11 7.90 -5.78 -13.64
N VAL A 12 7.95 -5.09 -12.49
CA VAL A 12 7.73 -5.77 -11.19
C VAL A 12 6.29 -6.26 -11.12
N GLU A 13 6.13 -7.58 -11.07
CA GLU A 13 4.82 -8.21 -10.90
C GLU A 13 4.44 -8.44 -9.44
N ARG A 14 5.44 -8.61 -8.57
CA ARG A 14 5.26 -8.93 -7.15
C ARG A 14 6.07 -7.98 -6.30
N LEU A 15 5.41 -7.26 -5.41
CA LEU A 15 6.04 -6.30 -4.52
C LEU A 15 5.78 -6.67 -3.06
N HIS A 16 6.85 -6.76 -2.28
CA HIS A 16 6.81 -6.97 -0.84
C HIS A 16 7.32 -5.70 -0.17
N LEU A 17 6.52 -5.11 0.71
CA LEU A 17 6.87 -3.91 1.48
C LEU A 17 6.56 -4.10 2.95
N GLU A 18 7.42 -3.60 3.81
CA GLU A 18 7.27 -3.65 5.25
C GLU A 18 7.10 -2.23 5.81
N SER A 19 6.09 -2.07 6.67
CA SER A 19 5.83 -0.84 7.42
C SER A 19 6.69 -0.81 8.68
N ASN A 20 7.67 0.09 8.71
CA ASN A 20 8.54 0.29 9.87
C ASN A 20 8.06 1.49 10.70
N GLU A 21 8.30 1.45 12.01
CA GLU A 21 8.12 2.64 12.85
C GLU A 21 9.16 3.66 12.44
N THR A 22 8.70 4.88 12.17
CA THR A 22 9.59 6.02 11.95
C THR A 22 9.32 7.03 13.04
N GLU A 23 10.37 7.43 13.77
CA GLU A 23 10.26 8.53 14.75
C GLU A 23 9.96 9.86 14.05
N GLU A 24 10.29 9.96 12.76
CA GLU A 24 9.94 11.10 11.94
C GLU A 24 8.46 11.02 11.55
N PRO A 25 7.69 12.11 11.73
CA PRO A 25 6.33 12.15 11.22
C PRO A 25 6.38 11.89 9.72
N THR A 26 5.53 11.00 9.22
CA THR A 26 5.32 10.83 7.78
C THR A 26 4.89 12.19 7.24
N GLY A 27 5.85 12.96 6.72
CA GLY A 27 5.61 14.30 6.20
C GLY A 27 4.42 14.22 5.26
N LYS A 28 3.51 15.20 5.33
CA LYS A 28 2.24 15.18 4.58
C LYS A 28 2.53 14.89 3.10
N LEU A 29 2.35 13.63 2.69
CA LEU A 29 2.66 13.21 1.33
C LEU A 29 1.79 14.04 0.39
N SER A 30 2.44 14.84 -0.44
CA SER A 30 1.74 15.78 -1.30
C SER A 30 0.91 15.03 -2.33
N ASN A 31 -0.18 15.62 -2.81
CA ASN A 31 -0.96 15.03 -3.89
C ASN A 31 -0.09 14.78 -5.14
N LYS A 32 0.92 15.63 -5.39
CA LYS A 32 1.88 15.48 -6.49
C LYS A 32 2.72 14.21 -6.36
N PHE A 33 3.16 13.86 -5.15
CA PHE A 33 3.92 12.63 -4.90
C PHE A 33 3.13 11.39 -5.32
N TRP A 34 1.87 11.30 -4.91
CA TRP A 34 1.01 10.19 -5.29
C TRP A 34 0.75 10.13 -6.79
N GLN A 35 0.50 11.28 -7.44
CA GLN A 35 0.34 11.32 -8.90
C GLN A 35 1.59 10.84 -9.64
N GLU A 36 2.78 11.24 -9.19
CA GLU A 36 4.04 10.79 -9.79
C GLU A 36 4.30 9.30 -9.62
N VAL A 37 3.94 8.72 -8.47
CA VAL A 37 4.07 7.27 -8.24
C VAL A 37 3.00 6.50 -9.01
N GLY A 38 1.78 7.04 -9.04
CA GLY A 38 0.63 6.42 -9.68
C GLY A 38 0.78 6.37 -11.20
N ALA A 39 1.60 7.26 -11.77
CA ALA A 39 1.96 7.28 -13.18
C ALA A 39 3.09 6.31 -13.56
N ILE A 40 3.71 5.60 -12.60
CA ILE A 40 4.80 4.66 -12.91
C ILE A 40 4.21 3.43 -13.61
N GLU A 41 4.76 3.09 -14.78
CA GLU A 41 4.28 1.98 -15.62
C GLU A 41 4.21 0.65 -14.84
N CYS A 42 5.25 0.34 -14.06
CA CYS A 42 5.29 -0.82 -13.18
C CYS A 42 4.06 -0.91 -12.26
N MET A 43 3.71 0.22 -11.62
CA MET A 43 2.54 0.28 -10.74
C MET A 43 1.27 0.02 -11.53
N GLN A 44 1.10 0.67 -12.69
CA GLN A 44 -0.15 0.65 -13.44
C GLN A 44 -0.43 -0.69 -14.14
N SER A 45 0.58 -1.25 -14.80
CA SER A 45 0.39 -2.24 -15.87
C SER A 45 1.01 -3.60 -15.57
N HIS A 46 1.85 -3.72 -14.53
CA HIS A 46 2.63 -4.94 -14.29
C HIS A 46 2.40 -5.54 -12.90
N MET A 47 2.07 -4.73 -11.89
CA MET A 47 1.90 -5.20 -10.52
C MET A 47 0.65 -6.06 -10.33
N LYS A 48 0.85 -7.37 -10.16
CA LYS A 48 -0.22 -8.37 -9.97
C LYS A 48 -0.45 -8.72 -8.51
N LEU A 49 0.61 -8.67 -7.68
CA LEU A 49 0.54 -9.02 -6.26
C LEU A 49 1.34 -8.05 -5.40
N MET A 50 0.73 -7.66 -4.29
CA MET A 50 1.40 -6.90 -3.25
C MET A 50 1.23 -7.58 -1.89
N VAL A 51 2.33 -7.69 -1.14
CA VAL A 51 2.32 -8.07 0.27
C VAL A 51 2.80 -6.90 1.11
N PHE A 52 1.96 -6.46 2.03
CA PHE A 52 2.23 -5.36 2.95
C PHE A 52 2.37 -5.89 4.37
N TYR A 53 3.61 -5.91 4.87
CA TYR A 53 3.96 -6.38 6.20
C TYR A 53 3.95 -5.25 7.21
N GLY A 54 3.81 -5.60 8.48
CA GLY A 54 3.96 -4.66 9.58
C GLY A 54 2.74 -3.75 9.80
N PHE A 55 1.56 -4.08 9.24
CA PHE A 55 0.40 -3.19 9.29
C PHE A 55 -0.10 -3.00 10.73
N ARG A 56 -0.13 -1.74 11.18
CA ARG A 56 -0.62 -1.32 12.49
C ARG A 56 -2.01 -0.67 12.46
N GLY A 57 -2.55 -0.40 11.27
CA GLY A 57 -3.85 0.28 11.11
C GLY A 57 -3.76 1.79 11.17
N GLU A 58 -2.57 2.34 10.92
CA GLU A 58 -2.34 3.77 10.93
C GLU A 58 -2.91 4.45 9.69
N ARG A 59 -3.18 5.75 9.82
CA ARG A 59 -3.77 6.54 8.72
C ARG A 59 -2.86 6.55 7.49
N GLY A 60 -1.55 6.66 7.67
CA GLY A 60 -0.58 6.66 6.57
C GLY A 60 -0.58 5.35 5.79
N GLU A 61 -0.60 4.22 6.50
CA GLU A 61 -0.68 2.88 5.91
C GLU A 61 -1.98 2.71 5.09
N LEU A 62 -3.12 3.10 5.67
CA LEU A 62 -4.41 3.06 4.98
C LEU A 62 -4.43 3.94 3.73
N SER A 63 -3.87 5.15 3.80
CA SER A 63 -3.75 6.04 2.65
C SER A 63 -2.88 5.44 1.55
N PHE A 64 -1.76 4.81 1.92
CA PHE A 64 -0.88 4.14 0.98
C PHE A 64 -1.54 2.93 0.30
N LEU A 65 -2.18 2.05 1.08
CA LEU A 65 -2.89 0.89 0.54
C LEU A 65 -4.03 1.31 -0.40
N LYS A 66 -4.77 2.36 -0.04
CA LYS A 66 -5.80 2.93 -0.91
C LYS A 66 -5.21 3.43 -2.23
N PHE A 67 -4.10 4.17 -2.15
CA PHE A 67 -3.40 4.65 -3.34
C PHE A 67 -2.93 3.51 -4.25
N VAL A 68 -2.42 2.41 -3.68
CA VAL A 68 -2.02 1.22 -4.45
C VAL A 68 -3.24 0.63 -5.17
N LEU A 69 -4.36 0.45 -4.47
CA LEU A 69 -5.59 -0.09 -5.07
C LEU A 69 -6.12 0.81 -6.20
N GLU A 70 -5.99 2.13 -6.08
CA GLU A 70 -6.40 3.08 -7.11
C GLU A 70 -5.42 3.12 -8.31
N SER A 71 -4.14 2.85 -8.08
CA SER A 71 -3.09 3.00 -9.10
C SER A 71 -2.77 1.69 -9.84
N ALA A 72 -2.77 0.57 -9.13
CA ALA A 72 -2.39 -0.74 -9.66
C ALA A 72 -3.57 -1.44 -10.32
N ARG A 73 -3.80 -1.11 -11.60
CA ARG A 73 -5.01 -1.49 -12.36
C ARG A 73 -5.16 -2.99 -12.56
N ILE A 74 -4.06 -3.72 -12.60
CA ILE A 74 -4.06 -5.18 -12.79
C ILE A 74 -3.76 -5.96 -11.50
N LEU A 75 -3.83 -5.30 -10.34
CA LEU A 75 -3.58 -5.92 -9.05
C LEU A 75 -4.64 -6.99 -8.77
N THR A 76 -4.22 -8.25 -8.75
CA THR A 76 -5.10 -9.40 -8.52
C THR A 76 -5.19 -9.77 -7.05
N LYS A 77 -4.15 -9.47 -6.26
CA LYS A 77 -4.06 -9.88 -4.86
C LYS A 77 -3.30 -8.87 -4.02
N LEU A 78 -3.96 -8.38 -2.98
CA LEU A 78 -3.35 -7.62 -1.90
C LEU A 78 -3.37 -8.47 -0.63
N VAL A 79 -2.20 -8.72 -0.04
CA VAL A 79 -2.04 -9.42 1.24
C VAL A 79 -1.55 -8.43 2.28
N ILE A 80 -2.27 -8.33 3.39
CA ILE A 80 -1.91 -7.45 4.50
C ILE A 80 -1.54 -8.34 5.69
N VAL A 81 -0.32 -8.18 6.20
CA VAL A 81 0.20 -8.91 7.34
C VAL A 81 0.29 -7.96 8.52
N PHE A 82 -0.50 -8.25 9.54
CA PHE A 82 -0.62 -7.45 10.75
C PHE A 82 0.60 -7.57 11.65
N THR A 83 0.99 -6.46 12.27
CA THR A 83 1.98 -6.50 13.35
C THR A 83 1.37 -7.18 14.58
N LYS A 84 2.16 -8.05 15.23
CA LYS A 84 1.73 -8.75 16.44
C LYS A 84 1.40 -7.73 17.53
N GLY A 85 0.21 -7.88 18.13
CA GLY A 85 -0.24 -7.01 19.22
C GLY A 85 -0.89 -5.70 18.78
N SER A 86 -0.93 -5.38 17.47
CA SER A 86 -1.60 -4.17 16.97
C SER A 86 -3.13 -4.24 17.01
N PHE A 87 -3.70 -5.45 17.10
CA PHE A 87 -5.14 -5.68 17.16
C PHE A 87 -5.48 -6.76 18.18
N SER A 88 -6.62 -6.60 18.86
CA SER A 88 -7.15 -7.57 19.82
C SER A 88 -7.79 -8.79 19.15
N SER A 89 -8.22 -8.66 17.89
CA SER A 89 -8.89 -9.72 17.15
C SER A 89 -8.78 -9.54 15.62
N MET A 90 -9.06 -10.63 14.89
CA MET A 90 -9.15 -10.58 13.42
C MET A 90 -10.31 -9.71 12.93
N ALA A 91 -11.41 -9.64 13.70
CA ALA A 91 -12.56 -8.82 13.37
C ALA A 91 -12.21 -7.32 13.44
N GLU A 92 -11.47 -6.91 14.49
CA GLU A 92 -10.96 -5.55 14.62
C GLU A 92 -10.02 -5.20 13.47
N ALA A 93 -9.04 -6.07 13.18
CA ALA A 93 -8.12 -5.88 12.07
C ALA A 93 -8.84 -5.76 10.72
N SER A 94 -9.82 -6.62 10.47
CA SER A 94 -10.65 -6.60 9.26
C SER A 94 -11.48 -5.32 9.14
N SER A 95 -11.96 -4.77 10.26
CA SER A 95 -12.72 -3.52 10.28
C SER A 95 -11.91 -2.32 9.77
N LYS A 96 -10.58 -2.32 9.95
CA LYS A 96 -9.69 -1.25 9.48
C LYS A 96 -9.51 -1.26 7.97
N VAL A 97 -9.45 -2.45 7.36
CA VAL A 97 -9.18 -2.61 5.92
C VAL A 97 -10.46 -2.66 5.09
N LYS A 98 -11.61 -2.98 5.70
CA LYS A 98 -12.92 -3.01 5.02
C LYS A 98 -13.23 -1.75 4.18
N PRO A 99 -12.93 -0.52 4.63
CA PRO A 99 -13.17 0.69 3.85
C PRO A 99 -12.37 0.77 2.55
N LEU A 100 -11.25 0.03 2.43
CA LEU A 100 -10.42 0.02 1.22
C LEU A 100 -11.14 -0.67 0.05
N CYS A 101 -11.93 -1.70 0.32
CA CYS A 101 -12.60 -2.51 -0.71
C CYS A 101 -13.95 -1.94 -1.16
N CYS A 102 -14.54 -1.00 -0.40
CA CYS A 102 -15.89 -0.48 -0.68
C CYS A 102 -15.95 0.51 -1.86
N LYS A 103 -14.84 0.82 -2.54
CA LYS A 103 -14.80 1.76 -3.68
C LYS A 103 -14.39 1.13 -5.02
N MET A 104 -14.40 -0.20 -5.12
CA MET A 104 -14.09 -0.92 -6.37
C MET A 104 -15.33 -1.15 -7.27
N GLY A 105 -16.41 -0.38 -7.08
CA GLY A 105 -17.65 -0.48 -7.85
C GLY A 105 -17.90 0.76 -8.70
#